data_AF-A0A199VA27-F1
#
_entry.id   AF-A0A199VA27-F1
#
_cell.length_a   1.000
_cell.length_b   1.000
_cell.length_c   1.000
_cell.angle_alpha   90.00
_cell.angle_beta   90.00
_cell.angle_gamma   90.00
#
_symmetry.space_group_name_H-M   'P 1'
#
loop_
_entity.id
_entity.type
_entity.pdbx_description
1 polymer ?
#
loop_
_entity_poly.entity_id
_entity_poly.type
_entity_poly.pdbx_seq_one_letter_code
_entity_poly.pdbx_strand_id
1 'polypeptide(L)'
;MQLDAAMLVAALIPSWSSVLLLASYLVYLAVAGTILPSKIVPGALLSDGSRLHYRCNGLVSLFLLLVLTATGVYMGWISPTAIADKGVELLSATFIFSLFLNPHFMGVDLKFFFVRAGMTAWLFINLSLLAKSYLAGTANLSVFLYQLFCALYIIDYFVHEEFMTS
;
A
#
# COMPACT_ATOMS: atom_id res chain seq x y z
N MET A 1 27.70 -14.52 10.42
CA MET A 1 27.51 -13.05 10.42
C MET A 1 26.75 -12.70 11.69
N GLN A 2 27.43 -12.24 12.74
CA GLN A 2 26.77 -11.81 13.97
C GLN A 2 26.09 -10.47 13.68
N LEU A 3 24.76 -10.47 13.70
CA LEU A 3 23.97 -9.26 13.53
C LEU A 3 24.13 -8.44 14.81
N ASP A 4 24.94 -7.39 14.76
CA ASP A 4 25.15 -6.48 15.89
C ASP A 4 23.85 -5.72 16.17
N ALA A 5 23.44 -5.68 17.44
CA ALA A 5 22.25 -4.97 17.90
C ALA A 5 22.28 -3.49 17.47
N ALA A 6 23.47 -2.88 17.41
CA ALA A 6 23.63 -1.51 16.94
C ALA A 6 23.24 -1.33 15.46
N MET A 7 23.55 -2.31 14.60
CA MET A 7 23.16 -2.26 13.19
C MET A 7 21.65 -2.45 13.01
N LEU A 8 21.03 -3.27 13.86
CA LEU A 8 19.59 -3.50 13.84
C LEU A 8 18.82 -2.25 14.29
N VAL A 9 19.30 -1.58 15.34
CA VAL A 9 18.75 -0.29 15.80
C VAL A 9 18.93 0.81 14.75
N ALA A 10 20.09 0.88 14.09
CA ALA A 10 20.30 1.84 13.01
C ALA A 10 19.36 1.60 11.81
N ALA A 11 19.10 0.34 11.45
CA ALA A 11 18.18 -0.01 10.37
C ALA A 11 16.70 0.32 10.67
N LEU A 12 16.36 0.49 11.96
CA LEU A 12 15.01 0.92 12.38
C LEU A 12 14.79 2.43 12.23
N ILE A 13 15.84 3.24 12.03
CA ILE A 13 15.69 4.68 11.82
C ILE A 13 15.29 4.91 10.35
N PRO A 14 14.07 5.36 10.06
CA PRO A 14 13.63 5.54 8.69
C PRO A 14 14.41 6.68 8.03
N SER A 15 15.04 6.42 6.88
CA SER A 15 15.66 7.48 6.09
C SER A 15 14.61 8.39 5.47
N TRP A 16 15.01 9.61 5.11
CA TRP A 16 14.16 10.55 4.36
C TRP A 16 13.60 9.94 3.09
N SER A 17 14.36 9.08 2.40
CA SER A 17 13.87 8.41 1.20
C SER A 17 12.70 7.45 1.48
N SER A 18 12.74 6.71 2.60
CA SER A 18 11.64 5.82 3.02
C SER A 18 10.42 6.61 3.50
N VAL A 19 10.63 7.72 4.20
CA VAL A 19 9.56 8.65 4.60
C VAL A 19 8.89 9.28 3.39
N LEU A 20 9.67 9.77 2.41
CA LEU A 20 9.14 10.36 1.17
C LEU A 20 8.42 9.31 0.33
N LEU A 21 8.92 8.08 0.26
CA LEU A 21 8.24 6.97 -0.41
C LEU A 21 6.87 6.71 0.21
N LEU A 22 6.80 6.54 1.54
CA LEU A 22 5.53 6.35 2.26
C LEU A 22 4.59 7.55 2.10
N ALA A 23 5.10 8.77 2.24
CA ALA A 23 4.30 9.99 2.11
C ALA A 23 3.74 10.14 0.69
N SER A 24 4.57 9.95 -0.34
CA SER A 24 4.13 10.01 -1.74
C SER A 24 3.06 8.97 -2.06
N TYR A 25 3.18 7.76 -1.50
CA TYR A 25 2.20 6.70 -1.61
C TYR A 25 0.86 7.07 -0.95
N LEU A 26 0.88 7.56 0.29
CA LEU A 26 -0.34 7.96 1.00
C LEU A 26 -1.02 9.17 0.35
N VAL A 27 -0.23 10.15 -0.11
CA VAL A 27 -0.72 11.32 -0.86
C VAL A 27 -1.36 10.88 -2.17
N TYR A 28 -0.71 9.97 -2.91
CA TYR A 28 -1.30 9.39 -4.13
C TYR A 28 -2.67 8.79 -3.84
N LEU A 29 -2.80 7.94 -2.81
CA LEU A 29 -4.07 7.30 -2.48
C LEU A 29 -5.15 8.31 -2.07
N ALA A 30 -4.78 9.35 -1.32
CA ALA A 30 -5.72 10.40 -0.93
C ALA A 30 -6.23 11.20 -2.15
N VAL A 31 -5.33 11.54 -3.07
CA VAL A 31 -5.66 12.28 -4.30
C VAL A 31 -6.46 11.39 -5.28
N ALA A 32 -5.99 10.18 -5.55
CA ALA A 32 -6.66 9.23 -6.43
C ALA A 32 -8.05 8.87 -5.89
N GLY A 33 -8.18 8.63 -4.58
CA GLY A 33 -9.45 8.33 -3.93
C GLY A 33 -10.50 9.44 -4.03
N THR A 34 -10.07 10.70 -4.18
CA THR A 34 -10.96 11.88 -4.27
C THR A 34 -11.22 12.35 -5.70
N ILE A 35 -10.28 12.18 -6.62
CA ILE A 35 -10.39 12.67 -8.00
C ILE A 35 -10.96 11.61 -8.95
N LEU A 36 -10.55 10.35 -8.81
CA LEU A 36 -10.94 9.31 -9.77
C LEU A 36 -12.44 9.04 -9.76
N PRO A 37 -13.01 8.64 -10.91
CA PRO A 37 -14.41 8.27 -11.01
C PRO A 37 -14.71 7.14 -10.02
N SER A 38 -15.77 7.32 -9.24
CA SER A 38 -16.13 6.44 -8.13
C SER A 38 -17.61 6.16 -8.08
N LYS A 39 -17.97 4.94 -7.72
CA LYS A 39 -19.33 4.65 -7.22
C LYS A 39 -19.40 5.12 -5.76
N ILE A 40 -20.48 5.80 -5.38
CA ILE A 40 -20.71 6.20 -3.99
C ILE A 40 -21.59 5.14 -3.34
N VAL A 41 -21.07 4.47 -2.32
CA VAL A 41 -21.72 3.36 -1.64
C VAL A 41 -22.12 3.79 -0.22
N PRO A 42 -23.38 3.57 0.19
CA PRO A 42 -23.82 3.82 1.56
C PRO A 42 -23.24 2.76 2.51
N GLY A 43 -22.54 3.19 3.56
CA GLY A 43 -21.98 2.30 4.57
C GLY A 43 -22.76 2.27 5.88
N ALA A 44 -22.06 2.06 6.99
CA ALA A 44 -22.64 1.91 8.32
C ALA A 44 -23.49 3.11 8.79
N LEU A 45 -24.51 2.83 9.60
CA LEU A 45 -25.30 3.83 10.33
C LEU A 45 -24.57 4.22 11.62
N LEU A 46 -24.45 5.53 11.88
CA LEU A 46 -23.88 6.06 13.11
C LEU A 46 -24.90 6.08 14.24
N SER A 47 -24.42 6.25 15.48
CA SER A 47 -25.24 6.37 16.68
C SER A 47 -26.20 7.57 16.66
N ASP A 48 -25.90 8.59 15.85
CA ASP A 48 -26.72 9.78 15.65
C ASP A 48 -27.77 9.63 14.54
N GLY A 49 -27.84 8.45 13.89
CA GLY A 49 -28.75 8.17 12.78
C GLY A 49 -28.25 8.63 11.41
N SER A 50 -27.09 9.29 11.31
CA SER A 50 -26.45 9.61 10.05
C SER A 50 -25.83 8.36 9.40
N ARG A 51 -25.49 8.43 8.11
CA ARG A 51 -24.90 7.31 7.36
C ARG A 51 -23.61 7.73 6.66
N LEU A 52 -22.60 6.87 6.70
CA LEU A 52 -21.35 7.10 5.99
C LEU A 52 -21.52 6.83 4.49
N HIS A 53 -20.79 7.58 3.67
CA HIS A 53 -20.77 7.43 2.21
C HIS A 53 -19.35 7.28 1.72
N TYR A 54 -19.09 6.20 0.99
CA TYR A 54 -17.76 5.79 0.57
C TYR A 54 -17.61 5.88 -0.95
N ARG A 55 -16.49 6.46 -1.40
CA ARG A 55 -16.10 6.47 -2.82
C ARG A 55 -15.31 5.19 -3.11
N CYS A 56 -15.96 4.23 -3.76
CA CYS A 56 -15.37 2.97 -4.20
C CYS A 56 -14.76 3.15 -5.59
N ASN A 57 -13.47 3.46 -5.61
CA ASN A 57 -12.63 3.59 -6.80
C ASN A 57 -11.27 2.90 -6.62
N GLY A 58 -11.16 1.99 -5.66
CA GLY A 58 -9.91 1.33 -5.30
C GLY A 58 -9.28 0.57 -6.48
N LEU A 59 -10.10 -0.11 -7.28
CA LEU A 59 -9.61 -0.85 -8.46
C LEU A 59 -9.00 0.07 -9.52
N VAL A 60 -9.67 1.19 -9.84
CA VAL A 60 -9.17 2.18 -10.81
C VAL A 60 -7.89 2.84 -10.28
N SER A 61 -7.87 3.19 -8.99
CA SER A 61 -6.69 3.72 -8.31
C SER A 61 -5.51 2.75 -8.32
N LEU A 62 -5.76 1.45 -8.11
CA LEU A 62 -4.75 0.40 -8.15
C LEU A 62 -4.11 0.29 -9.54
N PHE A 63 -4.92 0.17 -10.59
CA PHE A 63 -4.41 0.06 -11.96
C PHE A 63 -3.66 1.31 -12.40
N LEU A 64 -4.13 2.50 -12.04
CA LEU A 64 -3.40 3.73 -12.31
C LEU A 64 -2.03 3.72 -11.64
N LEU A 65 -1.93 3.30 -10.38
CA LEU A 65 -0.64 3.23 -9.68
C LEU A 65 0.29 2.20 -10.31
N LEU A 66 -0.23 1.03 -10.71
CA LEU A 66 0.53 0.01 -11.42
C LEU A 66 1.09 0.54 -12.75
N VAL A 67 0.29 1.26 -13.53
CA VAL A 67 0.74 1.85 -14.81
C VAL A 67 1.81 2.92 -14.57
N LEU A 68 1.60 3.82 -13.60
CA LEU A 68 2.57 4.88 -13.28
C LEU A 68 3.90 4.30 -12.80
N THR A 69 3.86 3.33 -11.89
CA THR A 69 5.07 2.68 -11.36
C THR A 69 5.77 1.81 -12.40
N ALA A 70 5.03 1.03 -13.20
CA ALA A 70 5.58 0.25 -14.30
C ALA A 70 6.28 1.16 -15.35
N THR A 71 5.67 2.30 -15.67
CA THR A 71 6.27 3.31 -16.55
C THR A 71 7.53 3.91 -15.91
N GLY A 72 7.49 4.25 -14.62
CA GLY A 72 8.65 4.76 -13.89
C GLY A 72 9.82 3.76 -13.83
N VAL A 73 9.53 2.47 -13.69
CA VAL A 73 10.54 1.40 -13.76
C VAL A 73 11.09 1.25 -15.18
N TYR A 74 10.22 1.24 -16.19
CA TYR A 74 10.61 1.14 -17.60
C TYR A 74 11.51 2.31 -18.03
N MET A 75 11.20 3.53 -17.58
CA MET A 75 12.01 4.74 -17.84
C MET A 75 13.27 4.84 -16.97
N GLY A 76 13.49 3.90 -16.04
CA GLY A 76 14.64 3.89 -15.14
C GLY A 76 14.60 4.93 -14.01
N TRP A 77 13.45 5.56 -13.76
CA TRP A 77 13.26 6.54 -12.68
C TRP A 77 13.12 5.88 -11.31
N ILE A 78 12.57 4.66 -11.27
CA ILE A 78 12.27 3.92 -10.05
C ILE A 78 12.90 2.53 -10.14
N SER A 79 13.62 2.12 -9.09
CA SER A 79 14.10 0.73 -9.01
C SER A 79 12.93 -0.22 -8.70
N PRO A 80 12.79 -1.36 -9.40
CA PRO A 80 11.76 -2.35 -9.09
C PRO A 80 11.93 -2.96 -7.69
N THR A 81 13.14 -2.90 -7.11
CA THR A 81 13.44 -3.40 -5.75
C THR A 81 13.33 -2.34 -4.67
N ALA A 82 12.98 -1.09 -5.01
CA ALA A 82 13.04 0.05 -4.08
C ALA A 82 12.30 -0.17 -2.75
N ILE A 83 11.15 -0.85 -2.78
CA ILE A 83 10.36 -1.17 -1.58
C ILE A 83 11.03 -2.30 -0.80
N ALA A 84 11.41 -3.39 -1.47
CA ALA A 84 12.06 -4.54 -0.85
C ALA A 84 13.43 -4.19 -0.23
N ASP A 85 14.14 -3.21 -0.77
CA ASP A 85 15.42 -2.73 -0.24
C ASP A 85 15.26 -1.88 1.01
N LYS A 86 14.08 -1.27 1.20
CA LYS A 86 13.76 -0.38 2.31
C LYS A 86 12.77 -0.97 3.31
N GLY A 87 12.52 -2.28 3.26
CA GLY A 87 11.44 -2.93 4.01
C GLY A 87 11.42 -2.63 5.52
N VAL A 88 12.58 -2.73 6.19
CA VAL A 88 12.69 -2.45 7.64
C VAL A 88 12.46 -0.97 7.94
N GLU A 89 13.04 -0.07 7.14
CA GLU A 89 12.83 1.37 7.30
C GLU A 89 11.37 1.77 7.07
N LEU A 90 10.70 1.19 6.07
CA LEU A 90 9.28 1.43 5.78
C LEU A 90 8.37 0.89 6.87
N LEU A 91 8.71 -0.26 7.46
CA LEU A 91 8.00 -0.80 8.63
C LEU A 91 8.09 0.19 9.80
N SER A 92 9.29 0.66 10.13
CA SER A 92 9.50 1.67 11.18
C SER A 92 8.79 2.99 10.87
N ALA A 93 8.90 3.50 9.64
CA ALA A 93 8.25 4.74 9.22
C ALA A 93 6.73 4.64 9.37
N THR A 94 6.14 3.52 8.95
CA THR A 94 4.69 3.27 9.05
C THR A 94 4.26 3.15 10.51
N PHE A 95 5.04 2.46 11.34
CA PHE A 95 4.77 2.35 12.78
C PHE A 95 4.79 3.72 13.47
N ILE A 96 5.84 4.52 13.25
CA ILE A 96 5.98 5.87 13.81
C ILE A 96 4.82 6.75 13.33
N PHE A 97 4.51 6.75 12.04
CA PHE A 97 3.39 7.49 11.48
C PHE A 97 2.05 7.10 12.14
N SER A 98 1.84 5.81 12.41
CA SER A 98 0.64 5.29 13.05
C SER A 98 0.46 5.80 14.49
N LEU A 99 1.54 6.07 15.22
CA LEU A 99 1.47 6.64 16.57
C LEU A 99 0.97 8.09 16.59
N PHE A 100 1.21 8.84 15.52
CA PHE A 100 0.77 10.23 15.37
C PHE A 100 -0.60 10.36 14.71
N LEU A 101 -1.18 9.23 14.27
CA LEU A 101 -2.42 9.22 13.53
C LEU A 101 -3.60 9.35 14.50
N ASN A 102 -4.32 10.47 14.44
CA ASN A 102 -5.54 10.65 15.23
C ASN A 102 -6.72 9.93 14.52
N PRO A 103 -7.39 8.96 15.15
CA PRO A 103 -8.47 8.20 14.53
C PRO A 103 -9.71 9.04 14.17
N HIS A 104 -9.84 10.26 14.71
CA HIS A 104 -10.92 11.20 14.38
C HIS A 104 -10.46 12.33 13.43
N PHE A 105 -9.28 12.19 12.83
CA PHE A 105 -8.71 13.22 11.96
C PHE A 105 -9.47 13.32 10.63
N MET A 106 -9.93 14.53 10.30
CA MET A 106 -10.48 14.95 8.99
C MET A 106 -11.84 14.36 8.55
N GLY A 107 -12.59 13.64 9.40
CA GLY A 107 -13.92 13.14 9.01
C GLY A 107 -13.90 12.14 7.85
N VAL A 108 -12.72 11.65 7.48
CA VAL A 108 -12.52 10.50 6.60
C VAL A 108 -12.63 9.27 7.48
N ASP A 109 -13.39 8.27 7.05
CA ASP A 109 -13.30 6.96 7.70
C ASP A 109 -11.91 6.37 7.42
N LEU A 110 -11.03 6.64 8.39
CA LEU A 110 -9.62 6.32 8.36
C LEU A 110 -9.42 4.80 8.24
N LYS A 111 -10.36 4.01 8.78
CA LYS A 111 -10.34 2.55 8.66
C LYS A 111 -10.42 2.15 7.20
N PHE A 112 -11.47 2.59 6.49
CA PHE A 112 -11.65 2.27 5.07
C PHE A 112 -10.48 2.75 4.21
N PHE A 113 -9.94 3.96 4.47
CA PHE A 113 -8.76 4.45 3.78
C PHE A 113 -7.54 3.52 3.97
N PHE A 114 -7.23 3.15 5.21
CA PHE A 114 -6.06 2.32 5.51
C PHE A 114 -6.22 0.86 5.10
N VAL A 115 -7.43 0.30 5.01
CA VAL A 115 -7.60 -1.03 4.41
C VAL A 115 -7.19 -1.01 2.94
N ARG A 116 -7.61 0.02 2.18
CA ARG A 116 -7.18 0.18 0.77
C ARG A 116 -5.68 0.40 0.65
N ALA A 117 -5.13 1.22 1.53
CA ALA A 117 -3.69 1.46 1.59
C ALA A 117 -2.91 0.19 1.95
N GLY A 118 -3.41 -0.64 2.87
CA GLY A 118 -2.80 -1.91 3.23
C GLY A 118 -2.81 -2.90 2.06
N MET A 119 -3.98 -3.09 1.43
CA MET A 119 -4.15 -4.02 0.31
C MET A 119 -3.31 -3.65 -0.91
N THR A 120 -3.30 -2.36 -1.26
CA THR A 120 -2.45 -1.87 -2.37
C THR A 120 -0.97 -2.03 -2.03
N ALA A 121 -0.55 -1.66 -0.80
CA ALA A 121 0.85 -1.78 -0.39
C ALA A 121 1.32 -3.23 -0.39
N TRP A 122 0.46 -4.17 0.02
CA TRP A 122 0.76 -5.60 0.00
C TRP A 122 1.12 -6.08 -1.41
N LEU A 123 0.37 -5.66 -2.45
CA LEU A 123 0.72 -5.99 -3.85
C LEU A 123 2.10 -5.45 -4.22
N PHE A 124 2.38 -4.18 -3.90
CA PHE A 124 3.63 -3.53 -4.28
C PHE A 124 4.86 -4.08 -3.55
N ILE A 125 4.71 -4.43 -2.27
CA ILE A 125 5.75 -5.16 -1.52
C ILE A 125 6.03 -6.50 -2.20
N ASN A 126 4.98 -7.24 -2.56
CA ASN A 126 5.09 -8.54 -3.23
C ASN A 126 5.77 -8.45 -4.60
N LEU A 127 5.39 -7.48 -5.43
CA LEU A 127 6.02 -7.23 -6.72
C LEU A 127 7.50 -6.86 -6.57
N SER A 128 7.85 -6.05 -5.56
CA SER A 128 9.23 -5.66 -5.29
C SER A 128 10.08 -6.82 -4.77
N LEU A 129 9.51 -7.68 -3.93
CA LEU A 129 10.14 -8.92 -3.47
C LEU A 129 10.31 -9.93 -4.61
N LEU A 130 9.33 -10.04 -5.51
CA LEU A 130 9.44 -10.85 -6.73
C LEU A 130 10.59 -10.35 -7.60
N ALA A 131 10.68 -9.03 -7.84
CA ALA A 131 11.78 -8.45 -8.61
C ALA A 131 13.14 -8.79 -7.97
N LYS A 132 13.25 -8.69 -6.65
CA LYS A 132 14.47 -9.04 -5.91
C LYS A 132 14.81 -10.53 -6.03
N SER A 133 13.83 -11.42 -5.93
CA SER A 133 14.03 -12.86 -6.11
C SER A 133 14.40 -13.23 -7.54
N TYR A 134 13.80 -12.56 -8.53
CA TYR A 134 14.11 -12.74 -9.94
C TYR A 134 15.55 -12.32 -10.25
N LEU A 135 15.97 -11.13 -9.81
CA LEU A 135 17.33 -10.64 -9.98
C LEU A 135 18.37 -11.49 -9.23
N ALA A 136 18.01 -12.07 -8.09
CA ALA A 136 18.86 -12.99 -7.35
C ALA A 136 18.94 -14.41 -7.95
N GLY A 137 18.16 -14.71 -9.00
CA GLY A 137 18.09 -16.05 -9.60
C GLY A 137 17.44 -17.11 -8.70
N THR A 138 16.69 -16.70 -7.67
CA THR A 138 16.04 -17.60 -6.70
C THR A 138 14.56 -17.80 -6.96
N ALA A 139 13.99 -17.08 -7.94
CA ALA A 139 12.58 -17.18 -8.30
C ALA A 139 12.27 -18.57 -8.87
N ASN A 140 11.38 -19.30 -8.19
CA ASN A 140 10.92 -20.62 -8.60
C ASN A 140 9.40 -20.62 -8.84
N LEU A 141 8.85 -21.75 -9.28
CA LEU A 141 7.42 -21.89 -9.55
C LEU A 141 6.55 -21.51 -8.34
N SER A 142 6.95 -21.91 -7.12
CA SER A 142 6.22 -21.57 -5.90
C SER A 142 6.15 -20.07 -5.65
N VAL A 143 7.23 -19.33 -5.96
CA VAL A 143 7.24 -17.85 -5.88
C VAL A 143 6.23 -17.28 -6.88
N PHE A 144 6.24 -17.71 -8.14
CA PHE A 144 5.28 -17.20 -9.13
C PHE A 144 3.82 -17.54 -8.78
N LEU A 145 3.55 -18.75 -8.30
CA LEU A 145 2.21 -19.15 -7.85
C LEU A 145 1.74 -18.31 -6.66
N TYR A 146 2.62 -18.08 -5.68
CA TYR A 146 2.32 -17.21 -4.54
C TYR A 146 1.95 -15.79 -5.01
N GLN A 147 2.74 -15.21 -5.92
CA GLN A 147 2.50 -13.88 -6.47
C GLN A 147 1.17 -13.80 -7.22
N LEU A 148 0.85 -14.83 -8.02
CA LEU A 148 -0.42 -14.93 -8.73
C LEU A 148 -1.60 -14.98 -7.76
N PHE A 149 -1.57 -15.84 -6.75
CA PHE A 149 -2.68 -15.96 -5.79
C PHE A 149 -2.86 -14.68 -4.95
N CYS A 150 -1.77 -14.04 -4.53
CA CYS A 150 -1.85 -12.75 -3.85
C CYS A 150 -2.47 -11.67 -4.74
N ALA A 151 -2.05 -11.59 -6.02
CA ALA A 151 -2.61 -10.61 -6.95
C ALA A 151 -4.11 -10.88 -7.20
N LEU A 152 -4.51 -12.13 -7.39
CA LEU A 152 -5.92 -12.50 -7.56
C LEU A 152 -6.76 -12.13 -6.32
N TYR A 153 -6.26 -12.40 -5.12
CA TYR A 153 -6.94 -12.04 -3.87
C TYR A 153 -7.12 -10.51 -3.75
N ILE A 154 -6.09 -9.73 -4.08
CA ILE A 154 -6.15 -8.27 -4.00
C ILE A 154 -7.10 -7.70 -5.06
N ILE A 155 -7.09 -8.26 -6.28
CA ILE A 155 -8.05 -7.87 -7.32
C ILE A 155 -9.47 -8.18 -6.89
N ASP A 156 -9.72 -9.39 -6.38
CA ASP A 156 -11.03 -9.80 -5.87
C ASP A 156 -11.53 -8.85 -4.77
N TYR A 157 -10.66 -8.50 -3.81
CA TYR A 157 -10.94 -7.50 -2.79
C TYR A 157 -11.38 -6.16 -3.39
N PHE A 158 -10.69 -5.65 -4.41
CA PHE A 158 -11.03 -4.35 -5.01
C PHE A 158 -12.24 -4.39 -5.94
N VAL A 159 -12.56 -5.54 -6.53
CA VAL A 159 -13.81 -5.76 -7.27
C VAL A 159 -14.99 -5.72 -6.29
N HIS A 160 -14.82 -6.32 -5.11
CA HIS A 160 -15.82 -6.42 -4.05
C HIS A 160 -15.62 -5.36 -2.94
N GLU A 161 -14.98 -4.24 -3.26
CA GLU A 161 -14.64 -3.15 -2.32
C GLU A 161 -15.88 -2.61 -1.59
N GLU A 162 -17.03 -2.60 -2.26
CA GLU A 162 -18.31 -2.12 -1.72
C GLU A 162 -18.80 -2.88 -0.48
N PHE A 163 -18.46 -4.16 -0.36
CA PHE A 163 -18.84 -4.98 0.80
C PHE A 163 -18.03 -4.68 2.06
N MET A 164 -16.95 -3.90 1.94
CA MET A 164 -16.10 -3.48 3.07
C MET A 164 -16.58 -2.16 3.70
N THR A 165 -17.71 -1.62 3.22
CA THR A 165 -18.25 -0.31 3.65
C THR A 165 -19.26 -0.42 4.80
N SER A 166 -19.70 -1.62 5.15
CA SER A 166 -20.72 -1.91 6.18
C SER A 166 -20.14 -2.39 7.50
#